data_AF-A0A534P9K2-F1
#
_entry.id   AF-A0A534P9K2-F1
#
_cell.length_a   1.000
_cell.length_b   1.000
_cell.length_c   1.000
_cell.angle_alpha   90.00
_cell.angle_beta   90.00
_cell.angle_gamma   90.00
#
_symmetry.space_group_name_H-M   'P 1'
#
loop_
_entity.id
_entity.type
_entity.pdbx_description
1 polymer ?
#
loop_
_entity_poly.entity_id
_entity_poly.type
_entity_poly.pdbx_seq_one_letter_code
_entity_poly.pdbx_strand_id
1 'polypeptide(L)'
;MAKAIWEGKECNVRVDSDLEANWSVSILSGEFDPVSLIKRPAAPIVIKVRAKSRWLALDTGLRALKAQGKITDYTIEPRPAEEIAAEEAEKAKKKAGRAAPVEEEESDA
;
A
#
# COMPACT_ATOMS: atom_id res chain seq x y z
N MET A 1 -2.77 -0.79 13.00
CA MET A 1 -1.43 -1.36 13.02
C MET A 1 -1.41 -2.63 12.17
N ALA A 2 -0.49 -2.73 11.22
CA ALA A 2 -0.37 -3.88 10.33
C ALA A 2 0.79 -4.78 10.79
N LYS A 3 0.59 -6.09 10.66
CA LYS A 3 1.54 -7.11 11.11
C LYS A 3 1.78 -8.14 10.00
N ALA A 4 2.99 -8.68 9.94
CA ALA A 4 3.37 -9.70 8.97
C ALA A 4 4.01 -10.88 9.68
N ILE A 5 3.78 -12.09 9.18
CA ILE A 5 4.44 -13.31 9.64
C ILE A 5 5.68 -13.51 8.78
N TRP A 6 6.86 -13.22 9.34
CA TRP A 6 8.14 -13.46 8.70
C TRP A 6 8.91 -14.52 9.51
N GLU A 7 9.34 -15.60 8.85
CA GLU A 7 10.06 -16.71 9.49
C GLU A 7 9.33 -17.28 10.72
N GLY A 8 7.98 -17.33 10.65
CA GLY A 8 7.13 -17.84 11.73
C GLY A 8 6.95 -16.87 12.91
N LYS A 9 7.49 -15.65 12.83
CA LYS A 9 7.36 -14.61 13.86
C LYS A 9 6.46 -13.49 13.39
N GLU A 10 5.71 -12.93 14.33
CA GLU A 10 4.88 -11.76 14.09
C GLU A 10 5.75 -10.49 14.15
N CYS A 11 5.87 -9.81 13.02
CA CYS A 11 6.72 -8.64 12.84
C CYS A 11 5.88 -7.40 12.56
N ASN A 12 6.39 -6.25 13.00
CA ASN A 12 5.74 -4.96 12.76
C ASN A 12 6.00 -4.46 11.34
N VAL A 13 4.98 -3.89 10.72
CA VAL A 13 5.08 -3.31 9.38
C VAL A 13 5.08 -1.79 9.47
N ARG A 14 6.08 -1.17 8.84
CA ARG A 14 6.22 0.27 8.70
C ARG A 14 6.00 0.67 7.26
N VAL A 15 5.32 1.81 7.04
CA VAL A 15 5.09 2.38 5.71
C VAL A 15 5.54 3.82 5.74
N ASP A 16 6.55 4.12 4.92
CA ASP A 16 7.15 5.44 4.77
C ASP A 16 6.90 5.97 3.36
N SER A 17 6.76 7.29 3.22
CA SER A 17 6.66 7.97 1.93
C SER A 17 8.04 8.48 1.52
N ASP A 18 8.50 8.12 0.32
CA ASP A 18 9.77 8.59 -0.25
C ASP A 18 9.52 9.86 -1.10
N LEU A 19 8.45 9.86 -1.92
CA LEU A 19 7.96 10.96 -2.77
C LEU A 19 6.43 10.83 -2.94
N GLU A 20 5.71 11.85 -3.46
CA GLU A 20 4.22 11.92 -3.48
C GLU A 20 3.49 10.63 -3.90
N ALA A 21 4.06 9.81 -4.79
CA ALA A 21 3.48 8.54 -5.22
C ALA A 21 4.35 7.30 -4.93
N ASN A 22 5.54 7.45 -4.33
CA ASN A 22 6.45 6.34 -4.04
C ASN A 22 6.48 6.04 -2.55
N TRP A 23 6.15 4.81 -2.19
CA TRP A 23 6.05 4.33 -0.82
C TRP A 23 7.04 3.20 -0.56
N SER A 24 7.55 3.14 0.66
CA SER A 24 8.41 2.08 1.16
C SER A 24 7.66 1.31 2.24
N VAL A 25 7.46 0.01 2.05
CA VAL A 25 6.88 -0.90 3.04
C VAL A 25 7.99 -1.75 3.61
N SER A 26 8.20 -1.65 4.92
CA SER A 26 9.33 -2.25 5.64
C SER A 26 8.83 -3.17 6.75
N ILE A 27 9.33 -4.40 6.80
CA ILE A 27 9.06 -5.36 7.88
C ILE A 27 10.20 -5.32 8.87
N LEU A 28 9.88 -4.99 10.12
CA LEU A 28 10.83 -4.89 11.22
C LEU A 28 10.69 -6.16 12.07
N SER A 29 11.68 -7.07 12.03
CA SER A 29 11.70 -8.21 12.95
C SER A 29 11.93 -7.79 14.40
N GLY A 30 12.55 -6.62 14.62
CA GLY A 30 12.95 -6.15 15.95
C GLY A 30 14.08 -6.97 16.58
N GLU A 31 14.58 -7.98 15.86
CA GLU A 31 15.68 -8.83 16.31
C GLU A 31 17.02 -8.22 15.91
N PHE A 32 18.05 -8.54 16.68
CA PHE A 32 19.43 -8.19 16.37
C PHE A 32 20.04 -9.26 15.47
N ASP A 33 20.87 -8.84 14.53
CA ASP A 33 21.63 -9.75 13.66
C ASP A 33 22.53 -10.66 14.53
N PRO A 34 22.27 -11.99 14.55
CA PRO A 34 23.02 -12.92 15.40
C PRO A 34 24.45 -13.17 14.91
N VAL A 35 24.78 -12.79 13.67
CA VAL A 35 26.11 -13.01 13.06
C VAL A 35 27.03 -11.81 13.31
N SER A 36 26.47 -10.63 13.56
CA SER A 36 27.25 -9.42 13.79
C SER A 36 27.87 -9.39 15.19
N LEU A 37 29.19 -9.13 15.26
CA LEU A 37 29.93 -8.88 16.52
C LEU A 37 29.43 -7.65 17.30
N ILE A 38 28.62 -6.81 16.66
CA ILE A 38 28.00 -5.61 17.22
C ILE A 38 26.49 -5.85 17.18
N LYS A 39 25.78 -5.52 18.27
CA LYS A 39 24.31 -5.53 18.29
C LYS A 39 23.76 -4.52 17.27
N ARG A 40 23.53 -4.98 16.04
CA ARG A 40 22.85 -4.24 14.97
C ARG A 40 21.48 -4.87 14.75
N PRO A 41 20.41 -4.07 14.58
CA PRO A 41 19.12 -4.62 14.20
C PRO A 41 19.25 -5.36 12.87
N ALA A 42 18.57 -6.50 12.74
CA ALA A 42 18.52 -7.26 11.51
C ALA A 42 18.00 -6.36 10.37
N ALA A 43 18.57 -6.54 9.17
CA ALA A 43 18.17 -5.76 8.02
C ALA A 43 16.69 -5.99 7.74
N PRO A 44 15.86 -4.92 7.69
CA PRO A 44 14.45 -5.07 7.43
C PRO A 44 14.20 -5.51 5.99
N ILE A 45 13.14 -6.28 5.77
CA ILE A 45 12.67 -6.56 4.42
C ILE A 45 11.94 -5.31 3.93
N VAL A 46 12.40 -4.72 2.83
CA VAL A 46 11.85 -3.49 2.27
C VAL A 46 11.40 -3.71 0.84
N ILE A 47 10.19 -3.24 0.51
CA ILE A 47 9.69 -3.15 -0.86
C ILE A 47 9.23 -1.73 -1.18
N LYS A 48 9.58 -1.24 -2.37
CA LYS A 48 9.09 0.03 -2.88
C LYS A 48 7.89 -0.20 -3.79
N VAL A 49 6.80 0.52 -3.55
CA VAL A 49 5.56 0.42 -4.31
C VAL A 49 5.03 1.80 -4.70
N ARG A 50 4.37 1.90 -5.85
CA ARG A 50 3.62 3.10 -6.22
C ARG A 50 2.16 2.96 -5.81
N ALA A 51 1.64 3.95 -5.09
CA ALA A 51 0.26 3.93 -4.63
C ALA A 51 -0.26 5.36 -4.39
N LYS A 52 -1.58 5.51 -4.42
CA LYS A 52 -2.27 6.79 -4.19
C LYS A 52 -2.48 7.13 -2.72
N SER A 53 -2.48 6.12 -1.85
CA SER A 53 -2.61 6.30 -0.41
C SER A 53 -1.70 5.35 0.34
N ARG A 54 -1.40 5.69 1.59
CA ARG A 54 -0.62 4.86 2.50
C ARG A 54 -1.23 3.46 2.67
N TRP A 55 -2.56 3.38 2.75
CA TRP A 55 -3.25 2.09 2.92
C TRP A 55 -3.11 1.20 1.67
N LEU A 56 -3.26 1.79 0.48
CA LEU A 56 -3.04 1.05 -0.77
C LEU A 56 -1.58 0.60 -0.93
N ALA A 57 -0.63 1.43 -0.51
CA ALA A 57 0.78 1.06 -0.46
C ALA A 57 1.00 -0.15 0.46
N LEU A 58 0.40 -0.13 1.65
CA LEU A 58 0.50 -1.20 2.63
C LEU A 58 -0.06 -2.53 2.08
N ASP A 59 -1.29 -2.55 1.57
CA ASP A 59 -1.92 -3.77 1.00
C ASP A 59 -1.13 -4.30 -0.19
N THR A 60 -0.75 -3.41 -1.12
CA THR A 60 0.02 -3.80 -2.31
C THR A 60 1.40 -4.34 -1.93
N GLY A 61 2.09 -3.69 -1.00
CA GLY A 61 3.41 -4.10 -0.52
C GLY A 61 3.38 -5.46 0.18
N LEU A 62 2.42 -5.67 1.09
CA LEU A 62 2.30 -6.95 1.82
C LEU A 62 1.87 -8.10 0.90
N ARG A 63 0.95 -7.85 -0.04
CA ARG A 63 0.58 -8.86 -1.04
C ARG A 63 1.76 -9.25 -1.93
N ALA A 64 2.56 -8.28 -2.35
CA ALA A 64 3.76 -8.53 -3.14
C ALA A 64 4.81 -9.33 -2.35
N LEU A 65 5.04 -9.00 -1.08
CA LEU A 65 5.95 -9.73 -0.21
C LEU A 65 5.50 -11.19 0.03
N LYS A 66 4.19 -11.42 0.17
CA LYS A 66 3.62 -12.77 0.27
C LYS A 66 3.77 -13.55 -1.04
N ALA A 67 3.49 -12.91 -2.17
CA ALA A 67 3.67 -13.52 -3.50
C ALA A 67 5.14 -13.88 -3.80
N GLN A 68 6.10 -13.11 -3.27
CA GLN A 68 7.52 -13.41 -3.36
C GLN A 68 8.00 -14.48 -2.36
N GLY A 69 7.13 -14.96 -1.47
CA GLY A 69 7.49 -15.91 -0.42
C GLY A 69 8.41 -15.33 0.66
N LYS A 70 8.50 -13.99 0.76
CA LYS A 70 9.30 -13.30 1.80
C LYS A 70 8.59 -13.29 3.15
N ILE A 71 7.26 -13.35 3.13
CA ILE A 71 6.42 -13.53 4.31
C ILE A 71 5.46 -14.68 4.09
N THR A 72 5.08 -15.33 5.18
CA THR A 72 4.13 -16.44 5.15
C THR A 72 2.70 -15.93 5.14
N ASP A 73 2.40 -14.93 5.97
CA ASP A 73 1.09 -14.31 6.05
C ASP A 73 1.13 -12.87 6.55
N TYR A 74 0.00 -12.16 6.53
CA TYR A 74 -0.09 -10.82 7.08
C TYR A 74 -1.52 -10.45 7.51
N THR A 75 -1.60 -9.51 8.46
CA THR A 75 -2.85 -8.94 8.95
C THR A 75 -2.79 -7.42 8.79
N ILE A 76 -3.80 -6.86 8.13
CA ILE A 76 -3.97 -5.42 7.93
C ILE A 76 -5.26 -5.00 8.62
N GLU A 77 -5.21 -3.88 9.34
CA GLU A 77 -6.42 -3.26 9.86
C GLU A 77 -7.33 -2.77 8.73
N PRO A 78 -8.66 -2.84 8.94
CA PRO A 78 -9.62 -2.40 7.94
C PRO A 78 -9.36 -0.95 7.54
N ARG A 79 -9.54 -0.66 6.25
CA ARG A 79 -9.33 0.68 5.70
C ARG A 79 -10.25 1.68 6.42
N PRO A 80 -9.75 2.85 6.84
CA PRO A 80 -10.60 3.87 7.43
C PRO A 80 -11.67 4.30 6.41
N ALA A 81 -12.93 4.35 6.85
CA ALA A 81 -14.08 4.63 5.99
C ALA A 81 -13.99 5.99 5.26
N GLU A 82 -13.30 6.95 5.86
CA GLU A 82 -13.05 8.28 5.28
C GLU A 82 -12.21 8.22 4.00
N GLU A 83 -11.22 7.33 3.91
CA GLU A 83 -10.44 7.13 2.68
C GLU A 83 -11.24 6.43 1.58
N ILE A 84 -12.18 5.56 1.96
CA ILE A 84 -13.08 4.89 1.02
C ILE A 84 -14.02 5.93 0.40
N ALA A 85 -14.63 6.77 1.23
CA ALA A 85 -15.55 7.82 0.79
C ALA A 85 -14.85 8.88 -0.09
N ALA A 86 -13.62 9.27 0.23
CA ALA A 86 -12.86 10.22 -0.57
C ALA A 86 -12.49 9.66 -1.96
N GLU A 87 -12.15 8.37 -2.05
CA GLU A 87 -11.87 7.70 -3.34
C GLU A 87 -13.13 7.54 -4.20
N GLU A 88 -14.28 7.26 -3.59
CA GLU A 88 -15.57 7.20 -4.29
C GLU A 88 -16.02 8.59 -4.78
N ALA A 89 -15.82 9.64 -3.99
CA ALA A 89 -16.12 11.02 -4.39
C ALA A 89 -15.24 11.48 -5.56
N GLU A 90 -13.95 11.11 -5.57
CA GLU A 90 -13.02 11.34 -6.70
C GLU A 90 -13.43 10.58 -7.96
N LYS A 91 -13.87 9.32 -7.83
CA LYS A 91 -14.39 8.52 -8.96
C LYS A 91 -15.72 9.08 -9.48
N ALA A 92 -16.58 9.58 -8.62
CA ALA A 92 -17.85 10.22 -9.00
C ALA A 92 -17.62 11.52 -9.79
N LYS A 93 -16.65 12.36 -9.36
CA LYS A 93 -16.26 13.56 -10.12
C LYS A 93 -15.72 13.23 -11.52
N LYS A 94 -14.94 12.15 -11.66
CA LYS A 94 -14.41 11.69 -12.95
C LYS A 94 -15.48 11.07 -13.87
N LYS A 95 -16.56 10.49 -13.32
CA LYS A 95 -17.72 10.05 -14.11
C LYS A 95 -18.61 11.22 -14.55
N ALA A 96 -18.77 12.26 -13.72
CA ALA A 96 -19.55 13.44 -14.07
C ALA A 96 -18.94 14.24 -15.24
N GLY A 97 -17.61 14.29 -15.37
CA GLY A 97 -16.94 14.94 -16.51
C GLY A 97 -17.05 14.20 -17.84
N ARG A 98 -17.51 12.94 -17.86
CA ARG A 98 -17.76 12.16 -19.09
C ARG A 98 -19.23 12.17 -19.51
N ALA A 99 -20.10 12.81 -18.73
CA ALA A 99 -21.53 12.95 -19.00
C ALA A 99 -21.89 14.40 -19.36
N ALA A 100 -20.99 15.13 -20.03
CA ALA A 100 -21.44 16.26 -20.84
C ALA A 100 -22.20 15.67 -22.04
N PRO A 101 -23.52 15.95 -22.20
CA PRO A 101 -24.22 15.56 -23.40
C PRO A 101 -23.58 16.32 -24.56
N VAL A 102 -23.08 15.60 -25.54
CA VAL A 102 -22.92 16.16 -26.88
C VAL A 102 -24.36 16.25 -27.41
N GLU A 103 -24.97 17.43 -27.26
CA GLU A 103 -26.11 17.82 -28.10
C GLU A 103 -25.56 17.98 -29.51
N GLU A 104 -25.67 16.91 -30.31
CA GLU A 104 -25.70 17.00 -31.77
C GLU A 104 -27.14 17.33 -32.18
N GLU A 105 -27.45 18.62 -32.30
CA GLU A 105 -28.46 19.11 -33.24
C GLU A 105 -27.72 19.88 -34.35
N GLU A 106 -27.61 19.31 -35.54
CA GLU A 106 -28.10 19.96 -36.76
C GLU A 106 -28.21 18.91 -37.87
N SER A 107 -29.45 18.49 -38.13
CA SER A 107 -29.86 17.74 -39.30
C SER A 107 -29.93 18.68 -40.51
N ASP A 108 -29.07 18.44 -41.49
CA ASP A 108 -29.13 18.95 -42.87
C ASP A 108 -30.13 18.09 -43.67
N ALA A 109 -31.26 18.68 -44.12
CA ALA A 109 -32.03 18.35 -45.34
C ALA A 109 -33.41 19.04 -45.36
#